data_AF-A0A0E0FN91-F1
#
_entry.id   AF-A0A0E0FN91-F1
#
_cell.length_a   1.000
_cell.length_b   1.000
_cell.length_c   1.000
_cell.angle_alpha   90.00
_cell.angle_beta   90.00
_cell.angle_gamma   90.00
#
_symmetry.space_group_name_H-M   'P 1'
#
loop_
_entity.id
_entity.type
_entity.pdbx_description
1 polymer ?
#
loop_
_entity_poly.entity_id
_entity_poly.type
_entity_poly.pdbx_seq_one_letter_code
_entity_poly.pdbx_strand_id
1 'polypeptide(L)'
;MENQIPFFVIERLYEAVAGVQGTRQSLLNLLAVMYIGNEEPIKWPSGDWDVHHLLHLYYECFVPNRSTPPPRGRRSARSGRQAVTTTRAPRAIPCATKMRHAGVKFVTRRSRPAPADAGETTTYDVVFDDRGGVMEIPAILIDDARRPLLANLIAFEQSQGGEVARLLSSYLIVTAHDVELLRRRGVVENLLDNDEEAARFFNRLGNIDPVDYDTQVFAGLYENVTCYCGMWRNRHMAGLRRNYFASTWLAISVVVAAFVVVLAATQTYFTVFPSNK
;
A
#
# COMPACT_ATOMS: atom_id res chain seq x y z
N MET A 1 -1.96 3.06 -23.66
CA MET A 1 -2.93 4.10 -23.27
C MET A 1 -3.99 4.19 -24.35
N GLU A 2 -5.25 4.10 -23.96
CA GLU A 2 -6.38 4.21 -24.89
C GLU A 2 -6.62 5.70 -25.22
N ASN A 3 -6.71 6.01 -26.52
CA ASN A 3 -6.86 7.32 -27.15
C ASN A 3 -7.52 8.43 -26.27
N GLN A 4 -6.73 9.17 -25.52
CA GLN A 4 -7.23 10.22 -24.62
C GLN A 4 -7.53 11.50 -25.42
N ILE A 5 -8.71 12.08 -25.21
CA ILE A 5 -9.08 13.38 -25.80
C ILE A 5 -8.26 14.47 -25.10
N PRO A 6 -7.52 15.31 -25.86
CA PRO A 6 -6.82 16.44 -25.28
C PRO A 6 -7.78 17.38 -24.55
N PHE A 7 -7.41 17.84 -23.36
CA PHE A 7 -8.30 18.61 -22.50
C PHE A 7 -8.77 19.91 -23.13
N PHE A 8 -7.92 20.57 -23.94
CA PHE A 8 -8.28 21.80 -24.65
C PHE A 8 -9.49 21.60 -25.60
N VAL A 9 -9.69 20.38 -26.12
CA VAL A 9 -10.86 20.04 -26.94
C VAL A 9 -12.12 20.05 -26.08
N ILE A 10 -12.04 19.52 -24.86
CA ILE A 10 -13.14 19.51 -23.90
C ILE A 10 -13.47 20.93 -23.44
N GLU A 11 -12.46 21.76 -23.18
CA GLU A 11 -12.63 23.17 -22.87
C GLU A 11 -13.38 23.91 -23.98
N ARG A 12 -12.97 23.72 -25.25
CA ARG A 12 -13.62 24.34 -26.42
C ARG A 12 -15.06 23.85 -26.62
N LEU A 13 -15.32 22.55 -26.41
CA LEU A 13 -16.67 22.00 -26.48
C LEU A 13 -17.57 22.56 -25.37
N TYR A 14 -17.04 22.68 -24.15
CA TYR A 14 -17.77 23.26 -23.03
C TYR A 14 -18.07 24.74 -23.25
N GLU A 15 -17.10 25.53 -23.72
CA GLU A 15 -17.29 26.93 -24.09
C GLU A 15 -18.41 27.10 -25.12
N ALA A 16 -18.45 26.23 -26.14
CA ALA A 16 -19.48 26.27 -27.18
C ALA A 16 -20.90 25.97 -26.66
N VAL A 17 -21.03 25.11 -25.63
CA VAL A 17 -22.33 24.72 -25.07
C VAL A 17 -22.76 25.64 -23.92
N ALA A 18 -21.84 26.02 -23.04
CA ALA A 18 -22.11 26.81 -21.84
C ALA A 18 -22.22 28.33 -22.12
N GLY A 19 -21.74 28.79 -23.28
CA GLY A 19 -21.79 30.20 -23.67
C GLY A 19 -21.05 31.10 -22.69
N VAL A 20 -21.53 32.35 -22.51
CA VAL A 20 -20.87 33.40 -21.72
C VAL A 20 -20.77 33.07 -20.22
N GLN A 21 -21.52 32.08 -19.72
CA GLN A 21 -21.48 31.67 -18.31
C GLN A 21 -20.51 30.50 -18.05
N GLY A 22 -19.94 29.89 -19.08
CA GLY A 22 -19.00 28.79 -18.94
C GLY A 22 -17.66 29.25 -18.40
N THR A 23 -17.34 28.91 -17.15
CA THR A 23 -15.98 29.06 -16.60
C THR A 23 -15.27 27.72 -16.56
N ARG A 24 -13.93 27.72 -16.65
CA ARG A 24 -13.09 26.53 -16.45
C ARG A 24 -13.40 25.83 -15.13
N GLN A 25 -13.65 26.59 -14.06
CA GLN A 25 -14.03 26.02 -12.76
C GLN A 25 -15.37 25.28 -12.81
N SER A 26 -16.34 25.79 -13.58
CA SER A 26 -17.63 25.11 -13.76
C SER A 26 -17.48 23.80 -14.53
N LEU A 27 -16.61 23.78 -15.54
CA LEU A 27 -16.23 22.55 -16.25
C LEU A 27 -15.58 21.54 -15.30
N LEU A 28 -14.61 21.97 -14.47
CA LEU A 28 -13.95 21.11 -13.50
C LEU A 28 -14.96 20.55 -12.47
N ASN A 29 -15.84 21.39 -11.92
CA ASN A 29 -16.89 20.96 -11.01
C ASN A 29 -17.83 19.93 -11.68
N LEU A 30 -18.22 20.16 -12.93
CA LEU A 30 -19.06 19.24 -13.69
C LEU A 30 -18.34 17.91 -13.95
N LEU A 31 -17.07 17.95 -14.34
CA LEU A 31 -16.25 16.74 -14.52
C LEU A 31 -16.06 15.98 -13.21
N ALA A 32 -15.94 16.68 -12.08
CA ALA A 32 -15.91 16.03 -10.78
C ALA A 32 -17.22 15.29 -10.48
N VAL A 33 -18.36 15.93 -10.67
CA VAL A 33 -19.66 15.29 -10.44
C VAL A 33 -19.88 14.10 -11.37
N MET A 34 -19.53 14.22 -12.66
CA MET A 34 -19.83 13.19 -13.66
C MET A 34 -18.82 12.04 -13.70
N TYR A 35 -17.54 12.31 -13.48
CA TYR A 35 -16.46 11.35 -13.74
C TYR A 35 -15.75 10.88 -12.47
N ILE A 36 -15.69 11.75 -11.45
CA ILE A 36 -14.96 11.49 -10.20
C ILE A 36 -15.92 10.98 -9.10
N GLY A 37 -17.20 11.38 -9.14
CA GLY A 37 -18.19 10.99 -8.15
C GLY A 37 -17.94 11.61 -6.77
N ASN A 38 -18.47 10.98 -5.71
CA ASN A 38 -18.32 11.43 -4.31
C ASN A 38 -16.97 11.02 -3.67
N GLU A 39 -15.91 10.81 -4.46
CA GLU A 39 -14.59 10.49 -3.91
C GLU A 39 -13.98 11.74 -3.27
N GLU A 40 -14.21 11.90 -1.95
CA GLU A 40 -13.69 13.02 -1.17
C GLU A 40 -12.40 12.66 -0.39
N PRO A 41 -11.46 13.62 -0.27
CA PRO A 41 -11.46 14.97 -0.84
C PRO A 41 -10.81 15.04 -2.24
N ILE A 42 -11.44 15.77 -3.16
CA ILE A 42 -10.86 16.11 -4.47
C ILE A 42 -9.83 17.23 -4.26
N LYS A 43 -8.56 16.95 -4.53
CA LYS A 43 -7.54 17.99 -4.54
C LYS A 43 -7.48 18.61 -5.93
N TRP A 44 -8.09 19.79 -6.10
CA TRP A 44 -7.87 20.60 -7.28
C TRP A 44 -6.49 21.28 -7.17
N PRO A 45 -5.61 21.13 -8.15
CA PRO A 45 -4.37 21.87 -8.21
C PRO A 45 -4.63 23.36 -8.36
N SER A 46 -3.93 24.17 -7.58
CA SER A 46 -4.02 25.62 -7.60
C SER A 46 -3.23 26.21 -8.78
N GLY A 47 -3.82 27.13 -9.56
CA GLY A 47 -3.12 27.93 -10.59
C GLY A 47 -3.40 27.56 -12.06
N ASP A 48 -2.56 28.08 -12.96
CA ASP A 48 -2.55 27.76 -14.42
C ASP A 48 -2.00 26.35 -14.65
N TRP A 49 -2.77 25.36 -14.23
CA TRP A 49 -2.39 23.97 -14.35
C TRP A 49 -2.61 23.47 -15.78
N ASP A 50 -1.54 22.98 -16.41
CA ASP A 50 -1.55 22.43 -17.76
C ASP A 50 -2.10 20.99 -17.75
N VAL A 51 -3.41 20.86 -17.99
CA VAL A 51 -4.09 19.58 -18.04
C VAL A 51 -4.03 19.06 -19.47
N HIS A 52 -3.23 18.02 -19.70
CA HIS A 52 -3.16 17.38 -21.03
C HIS A 52 -4.46 16.67 -21.45
N HIS A 53 -5.09 15.89 -20.55
CA HIS A 53 -6.31 15.12 -20.82
C HIS A 53 -7.01 14.69 -19.51
N LEU A 54 -8.23 14.15 -19.57
CA LEU A 54 -9.02 13.77 -18.38
C LEU A 54 -8.31 12.77 -17.45
N LEU A 55 -7.60 11.79 -18.01
CA LEU A 55 -6.83 10.85 -17.17
C LEU A 55 -5.69 11.54 -16.41
N HIS A 56 -5.04 12.58 -16.98
CA HIS A 56 -4.01 13.36 -16.30
C HIS A 56 -4.62 14.22 -15.18
N LEU A 57 -5.81 14.79 -15.43
CA LEU A 57 -6.60 15.49 -14.42
C LEU A 57 -6.92 14.56 -13.22
N TYR A 58 -7.45 13.37 -13.49
CA TYR A 58 -7.75 12.38 -12.46
C TYR A 58 -6.48 11.98 -11.68
N TYR A 59 -5.39 11.72 -12.41
CA TYR A 59 -4.12 11.31 -11.82
C TYR A 59 -3.61 12.33 -10.79
N GLU A 60 -3.49 13.60 -11.15
CA GLU A 60 -2.98 14.63 -10.23
C GLU A 60 -3.96 14.96 -9.09
N CYS A 61 -5.26 14.73 -9.26
CA CYS A 61 -6.24 14.92 -8.17
C CYS A 61 -6.16 13.84 -7.09
N PHE A 62 -5.81 12.60 -7.45
CA PHE A 62 -5.98 11.45 -6.56
C PHE A 62 -4.71 10.68 -6.25
N VAL A 63 -3.72 10.71 -7.16
CA VAL A 63 -2.45 10.01 -7.00
C VAL A 63 -1.44 10.97 -6.35
N PRO A 64 -0.78 10.57 -5.24
CA PRO A 64 0.18 11.45 -4.59
C PRO A 64 1.39 11.72 -5.50
N ASN A 65 1.64 12.99 -5.79
CA ASN A 65 2.86 13.42 -6.46
C ASN A 65 4.02 13.40 -5.46
N ARG A 66 4.69 12.25 -5.34
CA ARG A 66 5.84 12.05 -4.41
C ARG A 66 7.17 12.40 -5.08
N SER A 67 7.23 13.53 -5.78
CA SER A 67 8.44 13.98 -6.50
C SER A 67 9.56 14.50 -5.59
N THR A 68 9.39 14.49 -4.26
CA THR A 68 10.48 14.71 -3.30
C THR A 68 11.02 13.38 -2.76
N PRO A 69 12.28 13.02 -3.07
CA PRO A 69 12.93 11.90 -2.40
C PRO A 69 13.01 12.21 -0.90
N PRO A 70 12.77 11.22 -0.01
CA PRO A 70 12.89 11.45 1.43
C PRO A 70 14.30 11.98 1.75
N PRO A 71 14.45 12.91 2.70
CA PRO A 71 15.77 13.36 3.13
C PRO A 71 16.55 12.12 3.53
N ARG A 72 17.72 11.92 2.89
CA ARG A 72 18.64 10.82 3.17
C ARG A 72 18.93 10.80 4.66
N GLY A 73 18.19 9.95 5.39
CA GLY A 73 18.47 9.66 6.78
C GLY A 73 19.91 9.22 6.87
N ARG A 74 20.68 9.87 7.75
CA ARG A 74 22.10 9.59 8.00
C ARG A 74 22.33 8.08 7.99
N ARG A 75 23.02 7.61 6.95
CA ARG A 75 23.66 6.30 6.93
C ARG A 75 24.47 6.18 8.21
N SER A 76 23.98 5.43 9.18
CA SER A 76 24.80 5.00 10.31
C SER A 76 25.84 4.05 9.74
N ALA A 77 27.02 4.59 9.43
CA ALA A 77 28.22 3.82 9.19
C ALA A 77 28.51 3.01 10.45
N ARG A 78 28.09 1.74 10.48
CA ARG A 78 28.61 0.77 11.44
C ARG A 78 28.97 -0.53 10.72
N SER A 79 30.29 -0.70 10.67
CA SER A 79 31.06 -1.94 10.65
C SER A 79 31.07 -2.71 9.32
N GLY A 80 32.25 -2.70 8.70
CA GLY A 80 32.57 -3.47 7.52
C GLY A 80 32.49 -4.98 7.77
N ARG A 81 31.87 -5.66 6.82
CA ARG A 81 32.08 -7.09 6.58
C ARG A 81 32.02 -7.30 5.07
N GLN A 82 33.04 -8.00 4.59
CA GLN A 82 33.43 -8.15 3.18
C GLN A 82 32.27 -8.34 2.21
N ALA A 83 32.37 -7.63 1.08
CA ALA A 83 31.57 -7.83 -0.11
C ALA A 83 31.80 -9.26 -0.64
N VAL A 84 30.85 -10.14 -0.36
CA VAL A 84 30.63 -11.33 -1.18
C VAL A 84 29.63 -10.93 -2.24
N THR A 85 30.08 -10.90 -3.49
CA THR A 85 29.26 -10.79 -4.71
C THR A 85 28.31 -11.99 -4.77
N THR A 86 27.17 -11.86 -4.09
CA THR A 86 25.98 -12.63 -4.42
C THR A 86 25.15 -11.74 -5.33
N THR A 87 24.87 -12.21 -6.54
CA THR A 87 23.88 -11.62 -7.44
C THR A 87 22.59 -11.41 -6.65
N ARG A 88 22.33 -10.16 -6.24
CA ARG A 88 21.22 -9.82 -5.36
C ARG A 88 19.95 -10.06 -6.17
N ALA A 89 19.22 -11.14 -5.87
CA ALA A 89 17.92 -11.38 -6.46
C ALA A 89 17.07 -10.10 -6.36
N PRO A 90 16.29 -9.75 -7.39
CA PRO A 90 15.45 -8.56 -7.37
C PRO A 90 14.62 -8.57 -6.07
N ARG A 91 14.64 -7.45 -5.34
CA ARG A 91 13.99 -7.31 -4.03
C ARG A 91 12.47 -7.23 -4.21
N ALA A 92 11.84 -8.34 -4.61
CA ALA A 92 10.40 -8.39 -4.80
C ALA A 92 9.69 -8.20 -3.46
N ILE A 93 8.73 -7.27 -3.43
CA ILE A 93 7.85 -7.12 -2.28
C ILE A 93 7.11 -8.46 -2.04
N PRO A 94 6.97 -8.94 -0.80
CA PRO A 94 6.16 -10.13 -0.54
C PRO A 94 4.68 -9.87 -0.84
N CYS A 95 3.94 -10.83 -1.42
CA CYS A 95 2.48 -10.68 -1.59
C CYS A 95 1.74 -10.58 -0.23
N ALA A 96 0.48 -10.13 -0.27
CA ALA A 96 -0.31 -9.84 0.92
C ALA A 96 -0.39 -11.02 1.89
N THR A 97 -0.56 -12.24 1.37
CA THR A 97 -0.57 -13.46 2.17
C THR A 97 0.78 -13.69 2.86
N LYS A 98 1.91 -13.56 2.15
CA LYS A 98 3.25 -13.71 2.74
C LYS A 98 3.50 -12.67 3.84
N MET A 99 3.10 -11.43 3.61
CA MET A 99 3.22 -10.36 4.60
C MET A 99 2.37 -10.64 5.84
N ARG A 100 1.11 -11.06 5.67
CA ARG A 100 0.25 -11.51 6.77
C ARG A 100 0.91 -12.66 7.54
N HIS A 101 1.55 -13.58 6.83
CA HIS A 101 2.27 -14.68 7.46
C HIS A 101 3.39 -14.19 8.39
N ALA A 102 4.09 -13.13 7.99
CA ALA A 102 5.14 -12.48 8.77
C ALA A 102 4.64 -11.52 9.87
N GLY A 103 3.32 -11.36 10.04
CA GLY A 103 2.72 -10.54 11.10
C GLY A 103 2.21 -9.18 10.66
N VAL A 104 2.29 -8.85 9.35
CA VAL A 104 1.74 -7.60 8.82
C VAL A 104 0.21 -7.63 8.88
N LYS A 105 -0.38 -6.53 9.34
CA LYS A 105 -1.82 -6.31 9.38
C LYS A 105 -2.19 -5.30 8.31
N PHE A 106 -3.18 -5.64 7.50
CA PHE A 106 -3.74 -4.72 6.52
C PHE A 106 -4.92 -3.98 7.13
N VAL A 107 -4.95 -2.67 6.94
CA VAL A 107 -6.01 -1.77 7.40
C VAL A 107 -6.37 -0.85 6.26
N THR A 108 -7.66 -0.66 6.04
CA THR A 108 -8.13 0.36 5.11
C THR A 108 -7.81 1.74 5.66
N ARG A 109 -7.08 2.52 4.88
CA ARG A 109 -6.88 3.94 5.17
C ARG A 109 -8.20 4.64 4.89
N ARG A 110 -8.88 5.08 5.95
CA ARG A 110 -9.98 6.04 5.83
C ARG A 110 -9.35 7.42 5.64
N SER A 111 -9.91 8.26 4.77
CA SER A 111 -9.54 9.67 4.64
C SER A 111 -9.62 10.33 6.02
N ARG A 112 -8.50 10.36 6.73
CA ARG A 112 -8.40 11.04 8.02
C ARG A 112 -8.09 12.49 7.70
N PRO A 113 -8.78 13.47 8.30
CA PRO A 113 -8.29 14.84 8.25
C PRO A 113 -6.88 14.83 8.85
N ALA A 114 -5.88 15.14 8.02
CA ALA A 114 -4.51 15.21 8.46
C ALA A 114 -4.39 16.26 9.57
N PRO A 115 -3.58 16.02 10.62
CA PRO A 115 -3.10 17.11 11.47
C PRO A 115 -2.51 18.21 10.57
N ALA A 116 -2.69 19.49 10.93
CA ALA A 116 -2.26 20.63 10.11
C ALA A 116 -0.76 20.61 9.72
N ASP A 117 0.05 19.78 10.40
CA ASP A 117 1.49 19.66 10.24
C ASP A 117 1.93 18.37 9.50
N ALA A 118 1.00 17.48 9.16
CA ALA A 118 1.27 16.26 8.41
C ALA A 118 0.97 16.51 6.93
N GLY A 119 1.97 16.25 6.07
CA GLY A 119 1.83 16.39 4.62
C GLY A 119 0.54 15.80 4.05
N GLU A 120 0.04 16.44 3.02
CA GLU A 120 -1.27 16.23 2.41
C GLU A 120 -1.51 14.75 2.03
N THR A 121 -2.63 14.18 2.47
CA THR A 121 -2.98 12.78 2.22
C THR A 121 -3.85 12.67 0.97
N THR A 122 -3.39 11.93 -0.04
CA THR A 122 -4.16 11.66 -1.27
C THR A 122 -4.82 10.29 -1.25
N THR A 123 -5.78 10.09 -2.15
CA THR A 123 -6.62 8.89 -2.21
C THR A 123 -5.87 7.60 -2.50
N TYR A 124 -4.71 7.62 -3.18
CA TYR A 124 -3.92 6.41 -3.46
C TYR A 124 -2.66 6.24 -2.56
N ASP A 125 -2.58 6.95 -1.43
CA ASP A 125 -1.40 6.96 -0.57
C ASP A 125 -1.27 5.73 0.36
N VAL A 126 -0.17 4.96 0.23
CA VAL A 126 0.11 3.76 1.04
C VAL A 126 1.22 4.00 2.06
N VAL A 127 0.99 3.59 3.32
CA VAL A 127 1.89 3.78 4.46
C VAL A 127 2.10 2.46 5.21
N PHE A 128 3.31 2.27 5.75
CA PHE A 128 3.64 1.13 6.61
C PHE A 128 4.27 1.60 7.92
N ASP A 129 3.64 1.24 9.03
CA ASP A 129 4.18 1.36 10.39
C ASP A 129 4.96 0.08 10.75
N ASP A 130 6.28 0.21 10.81
CA ASP A 130 7.21 -0.87 11.13
C ASP A 130 7.16 -1.32 12.60
N ARG A 131 6.71 -0.45 13.51
CA ARG A 131 6.59 -0.77 14.94
C ARG A 131 5.39 -1.67 15.18
N GLY A 132 4.25 -1.31 14.60
CA GLY A 132 3.00 -2.06 14.71
C GLY A 132 2.86 -3.21 13.71
N GLY A 133 3.67 -3.21 12.65
CA GLY A 133 3.50 -4.08 11.49
C GLY A 133 2.18 -3.82 10.78
N VAL A 134 1.77 -2.56 10.65
CA VAL A 134 0.49 -2.17 10.07
C VAL A 134 0.73 -1.53 8.71
N MET A 135 0.06 -2.06 7.68
CA MET A 135 0.03 -1.47 6.35
C MET A 135 -1.34 -0.84 6.12
N GLU A 136 -1.33 0.47 5.94
CA GLU A 136 -2.50 1.28 5.63
C GLU A 136 -2.57 1.50 4.13
N ILE A 137 -3.61 0.94 3.52
CA ILE A 137 -3.85 1.01 2.08
C ILE A 137 -5.23 1.62 1.86
N PRO A 138 -5.39 2.58 0.94
CA PRO A 138 -6.70 3.09 0.58
C PRO A 138 -7.62 1.98 0.07
N ALA A 139 -8.93 2.18 0.22
CA ALA A 139 -9.91 1.26 -0.35
C ALA A 139 -9.84 1.31 -1.89
N ILE A 140 -9.79 0.15 -2.52
CA ILE A 140 -9.77 0.01 -3.97
C ILE A 140 -11.03 -0.74 -4.40
N LEU A 141 -11.90 -0.05 -5.11
CA LEU A 141 -13.10 -0.63 -5.72
C LEU A 141 -12.77 -1.12 -7.13
N ILE A 142 -13.14 -2.37 -7.41
CA ILE A 142 -12.92 -3.03 -8.69
C ILE A 142 -14.27 -3.50 -9.22
N ASP A 143 -14.67 -2.90 -10.33
CA ASP A 143 -15.86 -3.22 -11.10
C ASP A 143 -15.53 -3.11 -12.60
N ASP A 144 -16.46 -3.52 -13.47
CA ASP A 144 -16.29 -3.45 -14.92
C ASP A 144 -15.98 -2.04 -15.44
N ALA A 145 -16.50 -1.00 -14.79
CA ALA A 145 -16.32 0.39 -15.19
C ALA A 145 -14.94 0.94 -14.77
N ARG A 146 -14.40 0.50 -13.63
CA ARG A 146 -13.13 0.96 -13.04
C ARG A 146 -11.92 0.18 -13.53
N ARG A 147 -12.09 -1.05 -14.00
CA ARG A 147 -11.02 -1.84 -14.63
C ARG A 147 -10.23 -1.05 -15.70
N PRO A 148 -10.86 -0.43 -16.71
CA PRO A 148 -10.14 0.36 -17.71
C PRO A 148 -9.51 1.62 -17.13
N LEU A 149 -10.14 2.28 -16.15
CA LEU A 149 -9.58 3.44 -15.47
C LEU A 149 -8.28 3.08 -14.75
N LEU A 150 -8.27 2.03 -13.94
CA LEU A 150 -7.08 1.59 -13.21
C LEU A 150 -5.96 1.14 -14.16
N ALA A 151 -6.30 0.43 -15.23
CA ALA A 151 -5.34 0.03 -16.26
C ALA A 151 -4.72 1.25 -16.96
N ASN A 152 -5.55 2.25 -17.30
CA ASN A 152 -5.09 3.48 -17.92
C ASN A 152 -4.22 4.32 -16.97
N LEU A 153 -4.57 4.41 -15.68
CA LEU A 153 -3.76 5.11 -14.68
C LEU A 153 -2.36 4.48 -14.56
N ILE A 154 -2.28 3.16 -14.48
CA ILE A 154 -1.00 2.45 -14.43
C ILE A 154 -0.20 2.64 -15.72
N ALA A 155 -0.85 2.57 -16.88
CA ALA A 155 -0.18 2.82 -18.16
C ALA A 155 0.30 4.27 -18.29
N PHE A 156 -0.46 5.23 -17.75
CA PHE A 156 -0.08 6.64 -17.69
C PHE A 156 1.14 6.85 -16.79
N GLU A 157 1.13 6.30 -15.57
CA GLU A 157 2.26 6.29 -14.65
C GLU A 157 3.54 5.76 -15.33
N GLN A 158 3.42 4.62 -16.02
CA GLN A 158 4.53 3.99 -16.75
C GLN A 158 5.06 4.87 -17.91
N SER A 159 4.18 5.57 -18.61
CA SER A 159 4.56 6.40 -19.76
C SER A 159 5.31 7.68 -19.38
N GLN A 160 5.09 8.22 -18.19
CA GLN A 160 5.71 9.45 -17.71
C GLN A 160 7.17 9.24 -17.25
N GLY A 161 7.74 8.04 -17.44
CA GLY A 161 9.07 7.68 -16.92
C GLY A 161 9.14 7.72 -15.39
N GLY A 162 7.98 7.81 -14.72
CA GLY A 162 7.89 7.91 -13.28
C GLY A 162 8.17 6.56 -12.64
N GLU A 163 9.29 6.46 -11.93
CA GLU A 163 9.61 5.36 -11.00
C GLU A 163 8.66 5.32 -9.78
N VAL A 164 7.59 6.12 -9.81
CA VAL A 164 6.94 6.70 -8.63
C VAL A 164 5.67 5.97 -8.20
N ALA A 165 4.95 5.35 -9.11
CA ALA A 165 3.71 4.71 -8.73
C ALA A 165 3.55 3.47 -9.57
N ARG A 166 3.93 2.35 -8.99
CA ARG A 166 3.17 1.14 -9.24
C ARG A 166 2.22 1.11 -8.08
N LEU A 167 0.94 1.35 -8.35
CA LEU A 167 -0.13 1.14 -7.38
C LEU A 167 0.20 -0.13 -6.61
N LEU A 168 0.55 0.04 -5.33
CA LEU A 168 1.19 -1.00 -4.52
C LEU A 168 0.35 -2.30 -4.52
N SER A 169 -0.96 -2.12 -4.71
CA SER A 169 -1.96 -3.17 -4.92
C SER A 169 -1.60 -4.20 -6.00
N SER A 170 -0.99 -3.78 -7.11
CA SER A 170 -0.58 -4.68 -8.20
C SER A 170 0.47 -5.71 -7.78
N TYR A 171 1.31 -5.39 -6.80
CA TYR A 171 2.35 -6.30 -6.29
C TYR A 171 1.93 -7.06 -5.03
N LEU A 172 0.99 -6.49 -4.27
CA LEU A 172 0.42 -7.16 -3.10
C LEU A 172 -0.49 -8.32 -3.49
N ILE A 173 -1.14 -8.24 -4.65
CA ILE A 173 -2.14 -9.20 -5.10
C ILE A 173 -1.54 -10.10 -6.17
N VAL A 174 -1.21 -11.33 -5.80
CA VAL A 174 -0.69 -12.35 -6.73
C VAL A 174 -1.69 -13.49 -6.93
N THR A 175 -2.46 -13.80 -5.89
CA THR A 175 -3.39 -14.93 -5.86
C THR A 175 -4.80 -14.49 -5.45
N ALA A 176 -5.80 -15.31 -5.74
CA ALA A 176 -7.17 -15.09 -5.25
C ALA A 176 -7.23 -14.98 -3.72
N HIS A 177 -6.35 -15.70 -3.00
CA HIS A 177 -6.27 -15.60 -1.55
C HIS A 177 -5.74 -14.25 -1.06
N ASP A 178 -4.88 -13.59 -1.84
CA ASP A 178 -4.45 -12.21 -1.55
C ASP A 178 -5.63 -11.23 -1.71
N VAL A 179 -6.45 -11.41 -2.76
CA VAL A 179 -7.70 -10.63 -2.95
C VAL A 179 -8.65 -10.87 -1.78
N GLU A 180 -8.93 -12.13 -1.46
CA GLU A 180 -9.82 -12.51 -0.38
C GLU A 180 -9.36 -11.91 0.96
N LEU A 181 -8.06 -11.96 1.25
CA LEU A 181 -7.46 -11.38 2.43
C LEU A 181 -7.69 -9.86 2.49
N LEU A 182 -7.39 -9.14 1.42
CA LEU A 182 -7.53 -7.69 1.38
C LEU A 182 -9.01 -7.27 1.39
N ARG A 183 -9.90 -8.06 0.79
CA ARG A 183 -11.35 -7.88 0.82
C ARG A 183 -11.91 -8.02 2.22
N ARG A 184 -11.52 -9.08 2.94
CA ARG A 184 -11.87 -9.27 4.37
C ARG A 184 -11.37 -8.12 5.26
N ARG A 185 -10.38 -7.36 4.81
CA ARG A 185 -9.81 -6.20 5.51
C ARG A 185 -10.41 -4.87 5.06
N GLY A 186 -11.34 -4.88 4.10
CA GLY A 186 -11.95 -3.69 3.52
C GLY A 186 -11.01 -2.88 2.64
N VAL A 187 -9.85 -3.43 2.26
CA VAL A 187 -8.87 -2.75 1.40
C VAL A 187 -9.26 -2.91 -0.08
N VAL A 188 -9.85 -4.04 -0.44
CA VAL A 188 -10.35 -4.29 -1.80
C VAL A 188 -11.84 -4.54 -1.73
N GLU A 189 -12.61 -3.79 -2.51
CA GLU A 189 -14.01 -4.07 -2.78
C GLU A 189 -14.09 -4.68 -4.18
N ASN A 190 -14.30 -5.99 -4.24
CA ASN A 190 -14.34 -6.75 -5.49
C ASN A 190 -15.80 -6.96 -5.91
N LEU A 191 -16.22 -6.31 -7.00
CA LEU A 191 -17.53 -6.47 -7.63
C LEU A 191 -17.46 -7.31 -8.93
N LEU A 192 -16.34 -7.99 -9.18
CA LEU A 192 -16.19 -8.95 -10.28
C LEU A 192 -16.80 -10.31 -9.92
N ASP A 193 -16.80 -11.26 -10.87
CA ASP A 193 -17.44 -12.57 -10.69
C ASP A 193 -16.82 -13.39 -9.55
N ASN A 194 -15.51 -13.27 -9.34
CA ASN A 194 -14.78 -13.97 -8.27
C ASN A 194 -13.42 -13.32 -7.95
N ASP A 195 -12.80 -13.79 -6.87
CA ASP A 195 -11.50 -13.32 -6.41
C ASP A 195 -10.36 -13.74 -7.38
N GLU A 196 -10.52 -14.84 -8.14
CA GLU A 196 -9.58 -15.25 -9.19
C GLU A 196 -9.54 -14.29 -10.38
N GLU A 197 -10.67 -13.71 -10.76
CA GLU A 197 -10.76 -12.74 -11.84
C GLU A 197 -10.06 -11.42 -11.45
N ALA A 198 -10.29 -10.95 -10.23
CA ALA A 198 -9.61 -9.78 -9.67
C ALA A 198 -8.09 -10.02 -9.57
N ALA A 199 -7.66 -11.20 -9.10
CA ALA A 199 -6.24 -11.54 -9.05
C ALA A 199 -5.60 -11.56 -10.45
N ARG A 200 -6.29 -12.14 -11.46
CA ARG A 200 -5.83 -12.12 -12.86
C ARG A 200 -5.71 -10.70 -13.41
N PHE A 201 -6.63 -9.82 -13.06
CA PHE A 201 -6.55 -8.41 -13.43
C PHE A 201 -5.30 -7.74 -12.86
N PHE A 202 -5.05 -7.83 -11.55
CA PHE A 202 -3.84 -7.24 -10.94
C PHE A 202 -2.53 -7.85 -11.45
N ASN A 203 -2.50 -9.18 -11.65
CA ASN A 203 -1.32 -9.83 -12.21
C ASN A 203 -1.00 -9.33 -13.62
N ARG A 204 -2.01 -9.06 -14.46
CA ARG A 204 -1.81 -8.47 -15.79
C ARG A 204 -1.25 -7.05 -15.69
N LEU A 205 -1.71 -6.26 -14.73
CA LEU A 205 -1.18 -4.92 -14.47
C LEU A 205 0.27 -4.95 -13.96
N GLY A 206 0.63 -5.98 -13.19
CA GLY A 206 1.96 -6.15 -12.62
C GLY A 206 3.03 -6.70 -13.57
N ASN A 207 2.67 -7.17 -14.76
CA ASN A 207 3.58 -7.91 -15.65
C ASN A 207 4.42 -7.01 -16.58
N ILE A 208 4.48 -5.71 -16.31
CA ILE A 208 5.13 -4.72 -17.17
C ILE A 208 6.48 -4.35 -16.53
N ASP A 209 7.56 -4.82 -17.17
CA ASP A 209 9.00 -4.59 -16.94
C ASP A 209 9.62 -4.81 -15.53
N PRO A 210 10.86 -5.36 -15.47
CA PRO A 210 11.63 -5.46 -14.24
C PRO A 210 12.06 -4.07 -13.79
N VAL A 211 11.53 -3.66 -12.65
CA VAL A 211 11.75 -2.32 -12.10
C VAL A 211 13.08 -2.25 -11.36
N ASP A 212 13.81 -1.14 -11.53
CA ASP A 212 14.96 -0.82 -10.68
C ASP A 212 14.46 -0.40 -9.29
N TYR A 213 14.85 -1.18 -8.28
CA TYR A 213 14.33 -1.07 -6.92
C TYR A 213 14.96 0.08 -6.11
N ASP A 214 16.13 0.56 -6.54
CA ASP A 214 16.93 1.49 -5.74
C ASP A 214 16.57 2.97 -6.02
N THR A 215 15.72 3.25 -7.00
CA THR A 215 15.31 4.60 -7.42
C THR A 215 13.83 4.92 -7.19
N GLN A 216 13.04 3.94 -6.76
CA GLN A 216 11.59 4.10 -6.61
C GLN A 216 11.18 4.95 -5.40
N VAL A 217 10.09 5.69 -5.55
CA VAL A 217 9.42 6.42 -4.46
C VAL A 217 8.94 5.51 -3.32
N PHE A 218 8.64 4.25 -3.61
CA PHE A 218 8.28 3.25 -2.62
C PHE A 218 9.49 2.47 -2.08
N ALA A 219 10.73 2.77 -2.48
CA ALA A 219 11.92 2.04 -2.04
C ALA A 219 12.03 1.98 -0.50
N GLY A 220 11.75 3.10 0.20
CA GLY A 220 11.73 3.13 1.66
C GLY A 220 10.61 2.26 2.25
N LEU A 221 9.42 2.26 1.63
CA LEU A 221 8.31 1.40 2.05
C LEU A 221 8.67 -0.08 1.85
N TYR A 222 9.24 -0.43 0.70
CA TYR A 222 9.69 -1.77 0.36
C TYR A 222 10.78 -2.27 1.30
N GLU A 223 11.75 -1.42 1.62
CA GLU A 223 12.81 -1.74 2.56
C GLU A 223 12.25 -1.98 3.95
N ASN A 224 11.36 -1.12 4.44
CA ASN A 224 10.72 -1.28 5.74
C ASN A 224 9.90 -2.58 5.82
N VAL A 225 9.09 -2.87 4.79
CA VAL A 225 8.27 -4.10 4.77
C VAL A 225 9.16 -5.34 4.65
N THR A 226 10.19 -5.30 3.81
CA THR A 226 11.13 -6.42 3.63
C THR A 226 11.91 -6.68 4.91
N CYS A 227 12.39 -5.63 5.59
CA CYS A 227 13.07 -5.72 6.88
C CYS A 227 12.13 -6.30 7.94
N TYR A 228 10.91 -5.76 8.07
CA TYR A 228 9.92 -6.26 9.01
C TYR A 228 9.58 -7.73 8.78
N CYS A 229 9.35 -8.11 7.52
CA CYS A 229 9.07 -9.48 7.14
C CYS A 229 10.30 -10.38 7.27
N GLY A 230 11.51 -9.84 7.21
CA GLY A 230 12.78 -10.56 7.39
C GLY A 230 13.11 -10.85 8.85
N MET A 231 12.61 -10.04 9.79
CA MET A 231 12.90 -10.20 11.21
C MET A 231 12.34 -11.51 11.77
N TRP A 232 13.25 -12.36 12.28
CA TRP A 232 12.93 -13.63 12.92
C TRP A 232 11.88 -13.48 14.03
N ARG A 233 12.05 -12.48 14.91
CA ARG A 233 11.12 -12.18 16.00
C ARG A 233 9.68 -12.00 15.50
N ASN A 234 9.49 -11.27 14.41
CA ASN A 234 8.15 -10.97 13.88
C ASN A 234 7.48 -12.22 13.31
N ARG A 235 8.22 -13.01 12.51
CA ARG A 235 7.71 -14.28 11.97
C ARG A 235 7.32 -15.26 13.08
N HIS A 236 8.19 -15.42 14.07
CA HIS A 236 7.94 -16.35 15.18
C HIS A 236 6.80 -15.87 16.08
N MET A 237 6.74 -14.56 16.40
CA MET A 237 5.63 -14.00 17.17
C MET A 237 4.30 -14.12 16.42
N ALA A 238 4.30 -13.88 15.11
CA ALA A 238 3.11 -14.04 14.26
C ALA A 238 2.66 -15.51 14.19
N GLY A 239 3.61 -16.45 14.06
CA GLY A 239 3.35 -17.88 14.10
C GLY A 239 2.79 -18.34 15.45
N LEU A 240 3.39 -17.90 16.55
CA LEU A 240 2.93 -18.18 17.92
C LEU A 240 1.50 -17.68 18.12
N ARG A 241 1.23 -16.43 17.74
CA ARG A 241 -0.11 -15.83 17.83
C ARG A 241 -1.14 -16.61 17.03
N ARG A 242 -0.80 -17.04 15.82
CA ARG A 242 -1.73 -17.77 14.96
C ARG A 242 -2.03 -19.18 15.45
N ASN A 243 -1.00 -19.90 15.90
CA ASN A 243 -1.14 -21.31 16.22
C ASN A 243 -1.67 -21.54 17.65
N TYR A 244 -1.25 -20.70 18.60
CA TYR A 244 -1.57 -20.91 20.01
C TYR A 244 -2.66 -19.97 20.52
N PHE A 245 -2.61 -18.70 20.16
CA PHE A 245 -3.59 -17.71 20.64
C PHE A 245 -4.88 -17.64 19.81
N ALA A 246 -5.01 -18.44 18.75
CA ALA A 246 -6.28 -18.58 18.02
C ALA A 246 -7.26 -19.53 18.72
N SER A 247 -6.79 -20.45 19.56
CA SER A 247 -7.62 -21.36 20.35
C SER A 247 -7.47 -21.01 21.83
N THR A 248 -8.60 -20.70 22.48
CA THR A 248 -8.63 -20.37 23.91
C THR A 248 -7.99 -21.48 24.76
N TRP A 249 -8.22 -22.74 24.39
CA TRP A 249 -7.63 -23.89 25.07
C TRP A 249 -6.11 -23.96 24.92
N LEU A 250 -5.59 -23.77 23.70
CA LEU A 250 -4.15 -23.75 23.47
C LEU A 250 -3.48 -22.56 24.17
N ALA A 251 -4.13 -21.41 24.22
CA ALA A 251 -3.63 -20.25 24.96
C ALA A 251 -3.53 -20.54 26.46
N ILE A 252 -4.56 -21.15 27.07
CA ILE A 252 -4.53 -21.55 28.48
C ILE A 252 -3.42 -22.58 28.72
N SER A 253 -3.28 -23.58 27.86
CA SER A 253 -2.21 -24.59 27.99
C SER A 253 -0.82 -23.96 27.96
N VAL A 254 -0.57 -22.98 27.09
CA VAL A 254 0.71 -22.24 27.04
C VAL A 254 0.95 -21.46 28.34
N VAL A 255 -0.08 -20.80 28.89
CA VAL A 255 0.03 -20.07 30.15
C VAL A 255 0.34 -21.02 31.30
N VAL A 256 -0.39 -22.13 31.43
CA VAL A 256 -0.14 -23.14 32.47
C VAL A 256 1.26 -23.72 32.35
N ALA A 257 1.69 -24.09 31.14
CA ALA A 257 3.04 -24.59 30.91
C ALA A 257 4.11 -23.56 31.32
N ALA A 258 3.93 -22.28 30.98
CA ALA A 258 4.84 -21.21 31.40
C ALA A 258 4.90 -21.06 32.93
N PHE A 259 3.75 -21.10 33.62
CA PHE A 259 3.69 -21.09 35.08
C PHE A 259 4.44 -22.28 35.70
N VAL A 260 4.25 -23.49 35.18
CA VAL A 260 4.96 -24.69 35.64
C VAL A 260 6.46 -24.56 35.46
N VAL A 261 6.93 -24.03 34.32
CA VAL A 261 8.36 -23.78 34.06
C VAL A 261 8.95 -22.79 35.06
N VAL A 262 8.24 -21.69 35.36
CA VAL A 262 8.67 -20.70 36.35
C VAL A 262 8.77 -21.32 37.74
N LEU A 263 7.75 -22.10 38.15
CA LEU A 263 7.75 -22.80 39.42
C LEU A 263 8.91 -23.79 39.52
N ALA A 264 9.14 -24.59 38.50
CA ALA A 264 10.26 -25.54 38.44
C ALA A 264 11.62 -24.82 38.52
N ALA A 265 11.77 -23.68 37.84
CA ALA A 265 12.98 -22.86 37.90
C ALA A 265 13.21 -22.28 39.30
N THR A 266 12.17 -21.77 39.96
CA THR A 266 12.27 -21.30 41.36
C THR A 266 12.59 -22.44 42.33
N GLN A 267 11.97 -23.61 42.16
CA GLN A 267 12.26 -24.78 42.98
C GLN A 267 13.72 -25.19 42.82
N THR A 268 14.20 -25.29 41.58
CA THR A 268 15.60 -25.61 41.27
C THR A 268 16.55 -24.59 41.89
N TYR A 269 16.22 -23.29 41.80
CA TYR A 269 17.02 -22.22 42.40
C TYR A 269 17.14 -22.38 43.92
N PHE A 270 16.02 -22.59 44.63
CA PHE A 270 16.04 -22.79 46.09
C PHE A 270 16.69 -24.10 46.51
N THR A 271 16.64 -25.15 45.69
CA THR A 271 17.38 -26.40 45.97
C THR A 271 18.89 -26.26 45.80
N VAL A 272 19.35 -25.45 44.85
CA VAL A 272 20.79 -25.24 44.59
C VAL A 272 21.39 -24.19 45.52
N PHE A 273 20.62 -23.16 45.86
CA PHE A 273 21.00 -22.11 46.81
C PHE A 273 20.06 -22.13 48.02
N PRO A 274 20.14 -23.16 48.87
CA PRO A 274 19.37 -23.17 50.11
C PRO A 274 19.79 -21.98 50.96
N SER A 275 18.83 -21.16 51.41
CA SER A 275 19.14 -20.10 52.38
C SER A 275 19.67 -20.73 53.66
N ASN A 276 20.97 -20.51 53.93
CA ASN A 276 21.57 -20.82 55.22
C ASN A 276 20.80 -20.04 56.30
N LYS A 277 20.10 -20.77 57.17
CA LYS A 277 19.63 -20.28 58.46
C LYS A 277 20.71 -20.52 59.50
#